data_AF-A0A847WCF7-F1
#
_entry.id   AF-A0A847WCF7-F1
#
_cell.length_a   1.000
_cell.length_b   1.000
_cell.length_c   1.000
_cell.angle_alpha   90.00
_cell.angle_beta   90.00
_cell.angle_gamma   90.00
#
_symmetry.space_group_name_H-M   'P 1'
#
loop_
_entity.id
_entity.type
_entity.pdbx_description
1 polymer ?
#
loop_
_entity_poly.entity_id
_entity_poly.type
_entity_poly.pdbx_seq_one_letter_code
_entity_poly.pdbx_strand_id
1 'polypeptide(L)' 'MPKIKGKVVRCTAAYNNQGYFLGVRFYDVPEKAKNVLLKLVVLSQRSKLIYNTKRKN' A
#
# COMPACT_ATOMS: atom_id res chain seq x y z
N MET A 1 14.50 -10.98 2.70
CA MET A 1 13.42 -10.11 2.18
C MET A 1 14.02 -9.04 1.27
N PRO A 2 13.44 -8.79 0.09
CA PRO A 2 13.91 -7.71 -0.78
C PRO A 2 13.71 -6.36 -0.09
N LYS A 3 14.78 -5.56 -0.03
CA LYS A 3 14.74 -4.19 0.52
C LYS A 3 14.46 -3.22 -0.63
N ILE A 4 13.46 -2.37 -0.46
CA ILE A 4 13.10 -1.32 -1.43
C ILE A 4 13.58 0.02 -0.87
N LYS A 5 14.31 0.79 -1.68
CA LYS A 5 14.74 2.14 -1.30
C LYS A 5 13.57 3.10 -1.43
N GLY A 6 13.42 4.00 -0.46
CA GLY A 6 12.39 5.03 -0.49
C GLY A 6 12.74 6.23 0.37
N LYS A 7 12.09 7.36 0.09
CA LYS A 7 12.20 8.60 0.87
C LYS A 7 10.83 8.99 1.38
N VAL A 8 10.78 9.45 2.62
CA VAL A 8 9.57 10.06 3.18
C VAL A 8 9.30 11.37 2.44
N VAL A 9 8.12 11.49 1.83
CA VAL A 9 7.66 12.69 1.10
C VAL A 9 6.51 13.39 1.81
N ARG A 10 5.85 12.72 2.76
CA ARG A 10 4.76 13.29 3.56
C ARG A 10 4.77 12.70 4.95
N CYS A 11 4.50 13.54 5.95
CA CYS A 11 4.19 13.13 7.30
C CYS A 11 2.90 13.83 7.72
N THR A 12 1.91 13.08 8.18
CA THR A 12 0.63 13.62 8.65
C THR A 12 0.24 12.96 9.96
N ALA A 13 -0.20 13.75 10.94
CA ALA A 13 -0.69 13.21 12.20
C ALA A 13 -1.92 12.32 11.96
N ALA A 14 -2.00 11.20 12.65
CA ALA A 14 -3.20 10.37 12.67
C ALA A 14 -4.32 11.09 13.44
N TYR A 15 -5.56 10.95 12.94
CA TYR A 15 -6.72 11.69 13.46
C TYR A 15 -7.05 11.41 14.93
N ASN A 16 -6.48 10.35 15.51
CA ASN A 16 -6.78 9.84 16.85
C ASN A 16 -5.53 9.75 17.75
N ASN A 17 -4.50 10.57 17.50
CA ASN A 17 -3.22 10.56 18.25
C ASN A 17 -2.48 9.20 18.28
N GLN A 18 -2.82 8.25 17.41
CA GLN A 18 -2.13 6.95 17.31
C GLN A 18 -0.80 7.03 16.52
N GLY A 19 -0.20 8.22 16.45
CA GLY A 19 1.08 8.45 15.77
C GLY A 19 0.93 9.20 14.45
N TYR A 20 1.83 8.90 13.51
CA TYR A 20 1.96 9.62 12.24
C TYR A 20 1.87 8.66 11.05
N PHE A 21 1.15 9.09 10.02
CA PHE A 21 1.19 8.46 8.71
C PHE A 21 2.35 9.04 7.90
N LEU A 22 3.18 8.15 7.37
CA LEU A 22 4.28 8.50 6.49
C LEU A 22 3.93 8.11 5.04
N GLY A 23 3.90 9.10 4.16
CA GLY A 23 3.93 8.87 2.73
C GLY A 23 5.36 8.63 2.28
N VAL A 24 5.65 7.42 1.78
CA VAL A 24 6.99 7.05 1.28
C VAL A 24 6.95 6.93 -0.24
N ARG A 25 7.85 7.63 -0.92
CA ARG A 25 8.08 7.46 -2.36
C ARG A 25 9.22 6.47 -2.55
N PHE A 26 8.96 5.39 -3.30
CA PHE A 26 9.97 4.40 -3.64
C PHE A 26 10.79 4.85 -4.87
N TYR A 27 12.08 4.50 -4.87
CA TYR A 27 13.02 4.76 -5.97
C TYR A 27 13.70 3.45 -6.37
N ASP A 28 14.21 3.42 -7.61
CA ASP A 28 14.98 2.30 -8.16
C ASP A 28 14.32 0.93 -7.96
N VAL A 29 12.99 0.88 -8.06
CA VAL A 29 12.22 -0.35 -7.90
C VAL A 29 12.44 -1.19 -9.16
N PRO A 30 13.04 -2.40 -9.05
CA PRO A 30 13.22 -3.26 -10.21
C PRO A 30 11.88 -3.58 -10.87
N GLU A 31 11.83 -3.63 -12.19
CA GLU A 31 10.58 -3.80 -12.94
C GLU A 31 9.78 -5.05 -12.51
N LYS A 32 10.49 -6.15 -12.25
CA LYS A 32 9.89 -7.38 -11.71
C LYS A 32 9.20 -7.14 -10.36
N ALA A 33 9.80 -6.37 -9.47
CA ALA A 33 9.22 -6.04 -8.16
C ALA A 33 8.03 -5.08 -8.31
N LYS A 34 8.10 -4.11 -9.22
CA LYS A 34 6.99 -3.21 -9.55
C LYS A 34 5.76 -3.99 -10.04
N ASN A 35 5.95 -4.95 -10.94
CA ASN A 35 4.86 -5.79 -11.45
C ASN A 35 4.23 -6.66 -10.35
N VAL A 36 5.04 -7.21 -9.44
CA VAL A 36 4.54 -7.97 -8.29
C VAL A 36 3.74 -7.07 -7.34
N LEU A 37 4.25 -5.88 -7.02
CA LEU A 37 3.56 -4.88 -6.20
C LEU A 37 2.20 -4.49 -6.79
N LEU A 38 2.15 -4.21 -8.10
CA LEU A 38 0.90 -3.88 -8.79
C LEU A 38 -0.12 -5.02 -8.70
N LYS A 39 0.32 -6.28 -8.94
CA LYS A 39 -0.55 -7.44 -8.80
C LYS A 39 -1.09 -7.60 -7.37
N LEU A 40 -0.24 -7.42 -6.35
CA LEU A 40 -0.67 -7.49 -4.94
C LEU A 40 -1.70 -6.40 -4.60
N VAL A 41 -1.51 -5.18 -5.10
CA VAL A 41 -2.47 -4.08 -4.90
C VAL A 41 -3.81 -4.43 -5.56
N VAL A 42 -3.81 -4.88 -6.81
CA VAL A 42 -5.04 -5.27 -7.52
C VAL A 42 -5.76 -6.42 -6.80
N LEU A 43 -5.03 -7.45 -6.37
CA LEU A 43 -5.60 -8.59 -5.66
C LEU A 43 -6.20 -8.19 -4.31
N SER A 44 -5.54 -7.33 -3.54
CA SER A 44 -6.07 -6.85 -2.26
C SER A 44 -7.34 -6.00 -2.43
N GLN A 45 -7.40 -5.16 -3.46
CA GLN A 45 -8.60 -4.39 -3.80
C GLN A 45 -9.75 -5.30 -4.23
N ARG A 46 -9.47 -6.31 -5.07
CA ARG A 46 -10.48 -7.29 -5.51
C ARG A 46 -11.03 -8.10 -4.34
N SER A 47 -10.15 -8.56 -3.43
CA SER A 47 -10.57 -9.28 -2.23
C SER A 47 -11.49 -8.42 -1.34
N LYS A 48 -11.14 -7.14 -1.16
CA LYS A 48 -11.95 -6.19 -0.39
C LYS A 48 -13.34 -5.95 -1.04
N LEU A 49 -13.40 -5.86 -2.36
CA LEU A 49 -14.66 -5.74 -3.10
C LEU A 49 -15.55 -6.98 -2.91
N ILE A 50 -14.99 -8.18 -3.06
CA ILE A 50 -15.73 -9.43 -2.88
C ILE A 50 -16.27 -9.55 -1.45
N TYR A 51 -15.46 -9.20 -0.45
CA TYR A 51 -15.88 -9.20 0.95
C TYR A 51 -17.04 -8.23 1.19
N ASN A 52 -16.96 -7.02 0.63
CA ASN A 52 -18.02 -6.02 0.75
C ASN A 52 -19.32 -6.42 0.04
N THR A 53 -19.23 -7.09 -1.12
CA THR A 53 -20.40 -7.63 -1.83
C THR A 53 -21.08 -8.74 -1.04
N LYS A 54 -20.31 -9.68 -0.47
CA LYS A 54 -20.85 -10.78 0.36
C LYS A 54 -21.49 -10.32 1.66
N ARG A 55 -21.05 -9.20 2.24
CA ARG A 55 -21.63 -8.65 3.48
C ARG A 55 -22.96 -7.91 3.26
N LYS A 56 -23.26 -7.51 2.02
CA LYS A 56 -24.49 -6.79 1.66
C LYS A 56 -25.64 -7.70 1.21
N ASN A 57 -25.35 -8.97 0.93
CA ASN A 57 -26.34 -10.03 0.64
C ASN A 57 -26.56 -10.88 1.89
#